data_AF-A0A0G3CDW8-F1
#
_entry.id   AF-A0A0G3CDW8-F1
#
_cell.length_a   1.000
_cell.length_b   1.000
_cell.length_c   1.000
_cell.angle_alpha   90.00
_cell.angle_beta   90.00
_cell.angle_gamma   90.00
#
_symmetry.space_group_name_H-M   'P 1'
#
loop_
_entity.id
_entity.type
_entity.pdbx_description
1 polymer ?
#
loop_
_entity_poly.entity_id
_entity_poly.type
_entity_poly.pdbx_seq_one_letter_code
_entity_poly.pdbx_strand_id
1 'polypeptide(L)'
;MKIVIETPKYSFWKYNKTEKGYEKAFFSPLLTIFNYGFVEGTKSADGMEEDVVVLGPHMPRGSTLKRDTFDGIVKFLDDSIRDDKKIVYISGFRSPVLLAYYFRLYALFKVFLYAFRERRIATCRFEGIELRKLR
;
A
#
# COMPACT_ATOMS: atom_id res chain seq x y z
N MET A 1 7.75 10.90 -11.77
CA MET A 1 7.89 9.55 -11.20
C MET A 1 7.03 8.53 -11.94
N LYS A 2 7.50 7.29 -12.07
CA LYS A 2 6.78 6.17 -12.72
C LYS A 2 6.34 5.17 -11.65
N ILE A 3 5.04 4.99 -11.52
CA ILE A 3 4.42 4.06 -10.57
C ILE A 3 4.07 2.79 -11.33
N VAL A 4 4.41 1.63 -10.77
CA VAL A 4 4.11 0.31 -11.33
C VAL A 4 3.11 -0.39 -10.41
N ILE A 5 1.99 -0.86 -10.94
CA ILE A 5 0.94 -1.52 -10.15
C ILE A 5 1.28 -3.00 -9.95
N GLU A 6 1.40 -3.42 -8.69
CA GLU A 6 1.63 -4.83 -8.34
C GLU A 6 0.35 -5.55 -7.94
N THR A 7 -0.46 -4.88 -7.12
CA THR A 7 -1.69 -5.45 -6.57
C THR A 7 -2.87 -4.61 -7.04
N PRO A 8 -3.68 -5.12 -7.98
CA PRO A 8 -4.88 -4.43 -8.43
C PRO A 8 -5.88 -4.21 -7.29
N LYS A 9 -6.69 -3.16 -7.45
CA LYS A 9 -7.89 -2.96 -6.62
C LYS A 9 -8.79 -4.20 -6.68
N TYR A 10 -9.43 -4.54 -5.58
CA TYR A 10 -10.27 -5.72 -5.41
C TYR A 10 -9.52 -7.06 -5.51
N SER A 11 -8.24 -7.08 -5.14
CA SER A 11 -7.47 -8.31 -4.97
C SER A 11 -7.40 -8.69 -3.50
N PHE A 12 -7.53 -9.99 -3.20
CA PHE A 12 -7.17 -10.55 -1.89
C PHE A 12 -5.68 -10.92 -1.81
N TRP A 13 -5.02 -11.12 -2.95
CA TRP A 13 -3.60 -11.46 -2.99
C TRP A 13 -2.77 -10.18 -3.09
N LYS A 14 -1.81 -10.02 -2.16
CA LYS A 14 -0.70 -9.09 -2.36
C LYS A 14 0.32 -9.76 -3.27
N TYR A 15 0.80 -9.02 -4.25
CA TYR A 15 1.89 -9.43 -5.13
C TYR A 15 3.11 -8.55 -4.91
N ASN A 16 4.29 -9.15 -5.09
CA ASN A 16 5.56 -8.44 -5.16
C ASN A 16 6.18 -8.69 -6.53
N LYS A 17 6.81 -7.66 -7.11
CA LYS A 17 7.62 -7.78 -8.31
C LYS A 17 8.95 -8.47 -7.97
N THR A 18 9.31 -9.46 -8.78
CA THR A 18 10.59 -10.17 -8.74
C THR A 18 11.22 -10.13 -10.13
N GLU A 19 12.48 -10.57 -10.26
CA GLU A 19 13.15 -10.68 -11.57
C GLU A 19 12.38 -11.59 -12.55
N LYS A 20 11.60 -12.54 -12.02
CA LYS A 20 10.82 -13.51 -12.81
C LYS A 20 9.40 -13.04 -13.12
N GLY A 21 8.98 -11.87 -12.64
CA GLY A 21 7.64 -11.33 -12.84
C GLY A 21 6.97 -10.92 -11.53
N TYR A 22 5.79 -11.48 -11.22
CA TYR A 22 5.04 -11.15 -10.02
C TYR A 22 4.71 -12.40 -9.22
N GLU A 23 5.09 -12.43 -7.96
CA GLU A 23 4.87 -13.54 -7.04
C GLU A 23 3.84 -13.17 -5.97
N LYS A 24 3.06 -14.15 -5.50
CA LYS A 24 2.10 -13.94 -4.41
C LYS A 24 2.87 -13.83 -3.10
N ALA A 25 2.82 -12.65 -2.48
CA ALA A 25 3.49 -12.38 -1.22
C ALA A 25 2.69 -12.95 -0.04
N PHE A 26 1.40 -12.61 0.06
CA PHE A 26 0.49 -13.16 1.05
C PHE A 26 -0.98 -12.99 0.66
N PHE A 27 -1.85 -13.76 1.31
CA PHE A 27 -3.30 -13.61 1.24
C PHE A 27 -3.78 -12.64 2.32
N SER A 28 -4.34 -11.50 1.90
CA SER A 28 -5.05 -10.59 2.78
C SER A 28 -6.51 -11.05 2.90
N PRO A 29 -7.10 -11.14 4.11
CA PRO A 29 -8.53 -11.36 4.26
C PRO A 29 -9.34 -10.10 3.94
N LEU A 30 -8.67 -8.95 3.81
CA LEU A 30 -9.28 -7.70 3.40
C LEU A 30 -9.08 -7.51 1.90
N LEU A 31 -10.18 -7.33 1.20
CA LEU A 31 -10.20 -6.95 -0.20
C LEU A 31 -9.59 -5.56 -0.38
N THR A 32 -8.56 -5.41 -1.22
CA THR A 32 -7.92 -4.11 -1.43
C THR A 32 -8.91 -3.12 -2.04
N ILE A 33 -9.10 -1.96 -1.40
CA ILE A 33 -10.01 -0.91 -1.91
C ILE A 33 -9.30 0.12 -2.80
N PHE A 34 -8.05 -0.13 -3.15
CA PHE A 34 -7.18 0.71 -3.97
C PHE A 34 -6.22 -0.16 -4.79
N ASN A 35 -5.60 0.40 -5.82
CA ASN A 35 -4.46 -0.27 -6.46
C ASN A 35 -3.21 0.02 -5.64
N TYR A 36 -2.32 -0.96 -5.53
CA TYR A 36 -1.07 -0.84 -4.81
C TYR A 36 0.09 -1.18 -5.73
N GLY A 37 1.19 -0.47 -5.52
CA GLY A 37 2.41 -0.67 -6.26
C GLY A 37 3.55 0.13 -5.65
N PHE A 38 4.58 0.39 -6.45
CA PHE A 38 5.78 1.09 -6.01
C PHE A 38 6.22 2.13 -7.05
N VAL A 39 7.10 3.04 -6.65
CA VAL A 39 7.75 3.98 -7.58
C VAL A 39 9.05 3.39 -8.10
N GLU A 40 9.07 3.09 -9.40
CA GLU A 40 10.24 2.51 -10.06
C GLU A 40 11.44 3.46 -9.99
N GLY A 41 12.59 2.92 -9.58
CA GLY A 41 13.85 3.67 -9.50
C GLY A 41 13.99 4.55 -8.25
N THR A 42 13.13 4.39 -7.25
CA THR A 42 13.29 5.03 -5.94
C THR A 42 13.92 4.08 -4.93
N LYS A 43 14.49 4.64 -3.86
CA LYS A 43 14.93 3.88 -2.67
C LYS A 43 14.44 4.59 -1.42
N SER A 44 13.66 3.87 -0.62
CA SER A 44 13.23 4.22 0.72
C SER A 44 14.37 3.93 1.73
N ALA A 45 14.16 4.26 3.00
CA ALA A 45 15.14 4.13 4.06
C ALA A 45 15.60 2.67 4.32
N ASP A 46 14.78 1.70 3.93
CA ASP A 46 15.05 0.26 3.97
C ASP A 46 15.72 -0.27 2.69
N GLY A 47 16.00 0.61 1.71
CA GLY A 47 16.57 0.26 0.42
C GLY A 47 15.58 -0.30 -0.60
N MET A 48 14.30 -0.45 -0.23
CA MET A 48 13.22 -0.89 -1.11
C MET A 48 12.61 0.29 -1.87
N GLU A 49 11.87 0.03 -2.94
CA GLU A 49 11.16 1.09 -3.68
C GLU A 49 10.05 1.71 -2.83
N GLU A 50 9.73 2.99 -3.04
CA GLU A 50 8.69 3.65 -2.27
C GLU A 50 7.30 3.07 -2.60
N ASP A 51 6.60 2.61 -1.57
CA ASP A 51 5.23 2.10 -1.64
C ASP A 51 4.21 3.18 -2.03
N VAL A 52 3.28 2.83 -2.92
CA VAL A 52 2.23 3.72 -3.42
C VAL A 52 0.85 3.07 -3.41
N VAL A 53 -0.10 3.79 -2.84
CA VAL A 53 -1.53 3.57 -2.93
C VAL A 53 -2.11 4.48 -4.02
N VAL A 54 -2.73 3.88 -5.03
CA VAL A 54 -3.37 4.59 -6.14
C VAL A 54 -4.89 4.48 -6.02
N LEU A 55 -5.52 5.60 -5.67
CA LEU A 55 -6.96 5.77 -5.54
C LEU A 55 -7.56 6.09 -6.91
N GLY A 56 -8.38 5.19 -7.43
CA GLY A 56 -8.95 5.33 -8.76
C GLY A 56 -9.74 4.11 -9.24
N PRO A 57 -9.95 4.02 -10.57
CA PRO A 57 -10.42 2.80 -11.23
C PRO A 57 -9.47 1.63 -11.00
N HIS A 58 -9.96 0.41 -11.23
CA HIS A 58 -9.12 -0.78 -11.21
C HIS A 58 -8.01 -0.66 -12.28
N MET A 59 -6.77 -0.92 -11.89
CA MET A 59 -5.62 -0.95 -12.79
C MET A 59 -5.04 -2.36 -12.86
N PRO A 60 -4.84 -2.93 -14.06
CA PRO A 60 -4.23 -4.24 -14.20
C PRO A 60 -2.83 -4.30 -13.59
N ARG A 61 -2.45 -5.47 -13.06
CA ARG A 61 -1.09 -5.71 -12.58
C ARG A 61 -0.08 -5.51 -13.73
N GLY A 62 1.04 -4.88 -13.43
CA GLY A 62 2.08 -4.50 -14.39
C GLY A 62 1.76 -3.24 -15.20
N SER A 63 0.55 -2.69 -15.08
CA SER A 63 0.27 -1.37 -15.65
C SER A 63 1.08 -0.29 -14.93
N THR A 64 1.28 0.84 -15.61
CA THR A 64 2.10 1.93 -15.09
C THR A 64 1.35 3.25 -15.14
N LEU A 65 1.70 4.15 -14.22
CA LEU A 65 1.15 5.50 -14.11
C LEU A 65 2.29 6.49 -13.93
N LYS A 66 2.33 7.54 -14.77
CA LYS A 66 3.25 8.66 -14.58
C LYS A 66 2.57 9.73 -13.73
N ARG A 67 3.30 10.26 -12.75
CA ARG A 67 2.89 11.38 -11.89
C ARG A 67 4.06 12.27 -11.58
N ASP A 68 3.78 13.54 -11.28
CA ASP A 68 4.82 14.50 -10.89
C ASP A 68 4.97 14.58 -9.38
N THR A 69 3.87 14.46 -8.64
CA THR A 69 3.83 14.57 -7.18
C THR A 69 2.90 13.53 -6.55
N PHE A 70 3.11 13.25 -5.27
CA PHE A 70 2.17 12.50 -4.44
C PHE A 70 1.10 13.43 -3.86
N ASP A 71 -0.12 12.91 -3.74
CA ASP A 71 -1.29 13.63 -3.21
C ASP A 71 -1.43 13.47 -1.69
N GLY A 72 -0.65 12.58 -1.09
CA GLY A 72 -0.64 12.35 0.35
C GLY A 72 0.23 11.19 0.78
N ILE A 73 0.14 10.85 2.06
CA ILE A 73 0.88 9.75 2.69
C ILE A 73 -0.04 9.09 3.73
N VAL A 74 -0.09 7.77 3.72
CA VAL A 74 -0.60 6.93 4.81
C VAL A 74 0.57 6.66 5.74
N LYS A 75 0.46 7.11 7.00
CA LYS A 75 1.45 6.82 8.02
C LYS A 75 1.18 5.46 8.65
N PHE A 76 2.13 4.55 8.54
CA PHE A 76 1.97 3.18 8.99
C PHE A 76 3.26 2.65 9.63
N LEU A 77 3.08 1.89 10.71
CA LEU A 77 4.13 1.08 11.32
C LEU A 77 3.82 -0.38 11.06
N ASP A 78 4.78 -1.10 10.49
CA ASP A 78 4.77 -2.54 10.34
C ASP A 78 5.87 -3.13 11.20
N ASP A 79 5.49 -3.85 12.25
CA ASP A 79 6.43 -4.41 13.23
C ASP A 79 7.44 -3.41 13.82
N SER A 80 6.95 -2.24 14.24
CA SER A 80 7.76 -1.10 14.72
C SER A 80 8.68 -0.47 13.66
N ILE A 81 8.67 -0.94 12.42
CA ILE A 81 9.38 -0.35 11.29
C ILE A 81 8.44 0.59 10.53
N ARG A 82 8.96 1.76 10.15
CA ARG A 82 8.22 2.75 9.36
C ARG A 82 7.93 2.21 7.97
N ASP A 83 6.65 2.09 7.62
CA ASP A 83 6.16 1.52 6.36
C ASP A 83 5.13 2.47 5.70
N ASP A 84 5.49 3.74 5.61
CA ASP A 84 4.62 4.78 5.06
C ASP A 84 4.32 4.53 3.58
N LYS A 85 3.06 4.76 3.19
CA LYS A 85 2.60 4.53 1.82
C LYS A 85 2.20 5.84 1.18
N LYS A 86 2.84 6.21 0.07
CA LYS A 86 2.47 7.42 -0.66
C LYS A 86 1.09 7.25 -1.28
N ILE A 87 0.37 8.34 -1.47
CA ILE A 87 -0.97 8.33 -2.05
C ILE A 87 -0.92 9.06 -3.39
N VAL A 88 -1.53 8.46 -4.40
CA VAL A 88 -1.87 9.10 -5.67
C VAL A 88 -3.36 8.97 -5.91
N TYR A 89 -3.99 10.06 -6.33
CA TYR A 89 -5.39 10.14 -6.69
C TYR A 89 -5.55 10.36 -8.20
N ILE A 90 -6.31 9.46 -8.84
CA ILE A 90 -6.70 9.58 -10.25
C ILE A 90 -8.08 10.20 -10.35
N SER A 91 -9.09 9.51 -9.80
CA SER A 91 -10.49 9.91 -9.92
C SER A 91 -11.36 9.05 -8.99
N GLY A 92 -12.66 9.38 -8.90
CA GLY A 92 -13.64 8.59 -8.16
C GLY A 92 -13.65 8.87 -6.66
N PHE A 93 -14.21 7.94 -5.89
CA PHE A 93 -14.48 8.16 -4.46
C PHE A 93 -13.19 8.23 -3.64
N ARG A 94 -12.97 9.38 -3.01
CA ARG A 94 -11.86 9.64 -2.09
C ARG A 94 -12.42 9.89 -0.69
N SER A 95 -12.50 8.84 0.13
CA SER A 95 -12.85 8.95 1.54
C SER A 95 -11.64 8.65 2.43
N PRO A 96 -11.04 9.68 3.06
CA PRO A 96 -9.96 9.49 4.02
C PRO A 96 -10.41 8.61 5.21
N VAL A 97 -11.69 8.69 5.59
CA VAL A 97 -12.28 7.90 6.67
C VAL A 97 -12.30 6.42 6.32
N LEU A 98 -12.75 6.07 5.10
CA LEU A 98 -12.78 4.68 4.64
C LEU A 98 -11.36 4.12 4.51
N LEU A 99 -10.43 4.93 3.98
CA LEU A 99 -9.03 4.54 3.86
C LEU A 99 -8.40 4.30 5.24
N ALA A 100 -8.66 5.19 6.21
CA ALA A 100 -8.20 5.03 7.58
C ALA A 100 -8.76 3.76 8.23
N TYR A 101 -10.05 3.46 8.02
CA TYR A 101 -10.67 2.25 8.54
C TYR A 101 -10.03 0.99 7.95
N TYR A 102 -9.79 0.97 6.63
CA TYR A 102 -9.09 -0.12 5.96
C TYR A 102 -7.71 -0.36 6.58
N PHE A 103 -6.90 0.68 6.77
CA PHE A 103 -5.55 0.52 7.32
C PHE A 103 -5.55 0.13 8.80
N ARG A 104 -6.54 0.55 9.59
CA ARG A 104 -6.71 0.07 10.97
C ARG A 104 -7.00 -1.42 11.01
N LEU A 105 -7.95 -1.90 10.20
CA LEU A 105 -8.24 -3.33 10.09
C LEU A 105 -7.04 -4.12 9.56
N TYR A 106 -6.33 -3.55 8.59
CA TYR A 106 -5.12 -4.17 8.04
C TYR A 106 -4.01 -4.32 9.08
N ALA A 107 -3.81 -3.29 9.94
CA ALA A 107 -2.88 -3.37 11.06
C ALA A 107 -3.24 -4.51 12.02
N LEU A 108 -4.51 -4.61 12.42
CA LEU A 108 -4.99 -5.72 13.27
C LEU A 108 -4.73 -7.08 12.61
N PHE A 109 -5.06 -7.23 11.33
CA PHE A 109 -4.78 -8.46 10.60
C PHE A 109 -3.29 -8.81 10.60
N LYS A 110 -2.41 -7.83 10.38
CA LYS A 110 -0.96 -8.05 10.40
C LYS A 110 -0.50 -8.51 11.78
N VAL A 111 -1.00 -7.95 12.88
CA VAL A 111 -0.72 -8.46 14.24
C VAL A 111 -1.09 -9.94 14.36
N PHE A 112 -2.28 -10.33 13.90
CA PHE A 112 -2.69 -11.75 13.91
C PHE A 112 -1.81 -12.63 13.02
N LEU A 113 -1.42 -12.14 11.84
CA LEU A 113 -0.54 -12.86 10.92
C LEU A 113 0.83 -13.13 11.55
N TYR A 114 1.43 -12.14 12.20
CA TYR A 114 2.68 -12.31 12.95
C TYR A 114 2.52 -13.25 14.14
N ALA A 115 1.43 -13.13 14.89
CA ALA A 115 1.16 -14.02 16.02
C ALA A 115 1.01 -15.48 15.56
N PHE A 116 0.37 -15.73 14.42
CA PHE A 116 0.18 -17.10 13.92
C PHE A 116 1.43 -17.67 13.24
N ARG A 117 2.08 -16.87 12.37
CA ARG A 117 3.21 -17.34 11.54
C ARG A 117 4.54 -17.35 12.30
N GLU A 118 4.75 -16.35 13.15
CA GLU A 118 6.03 -16.12 13.83
C GLU A 118 5.93 -16.28 15.36
N ARG A 119 4.73 -16.60 15.89
CA ARG A 119 4.46 -16.82 17.33
C ARG A 119 4.90 -15.66 18.22
N ARG A 120 4.83 -14.43 17.70
CA ARG A 120 5.20 -13.20 18.39
C ARG A 120 4.15 -12.11 18.17
N ILE A 121 4.06 -11.19 19.11
CA ILE A 121 3.19 -10.02 19.00
C ILE A 121 3.99 -8.90 18.32
N ALA A 122 3.67 -8.62 17.06
CA ALA A 122 4.27 -7.50 16.31
C ALA A 122 3.50 -6.20 16.56
N THR A 123 4.20 -5.07 16.53
CA THR A 123 3.59 -3.74 16.65
C THR A 123 3.22 -3.21 15.27
N CYS A 124 2.01 -3.49 14.81
CA CYS A 124 1.47 -2.94 13.56
C CYS A 124 0.44 -1.85 13.88
N ARG A 125 0.59 -0.65 13.31
CA ARG A 125 -0.28 0.49 13.64
C ARG A 125 -0.48 1.45 12.46
N PHE A 126 -1.73 1.79 12.22
CA PHE A 126 -2.09 2.95 11.42
C PHE A 126 -1.98 4.23 12.26
N GLU A 127 -1.20 5.21 11.79
CA GLU A 127 -0.91 6.43 12.53
C GLU A 127 -1.58 7.69 11.96
N GLY A 128 -2.08 7.63 10.72
CA GLY A 128 -2.82 8.73 10.13
C GLY A 128 -2.74 8.78 8.61
N ILE A 129 -3.46 9.73 8.03
CA ILE A 129 -3.36 10.08 6.61
C ILE A 129 -3.10 11.57 6.52
N GLU A 130 -2.05 11.93 5.80
CA GLU A 130 -1.73 13.31 5.47
C GLU A 130 -2.03 13.51 3.99
N LEU A 131 -3.05 14.30 3.68
CA LEU A 131 -3.35 14.69 2.30
C LEU A 131 -2.74 16.05 2.03
N ARG A 132 -1.97 16.17 0.95
CA ARG A 132 -1.59 17.49 0.45
C ARG A 132 -2.85 18.16 -0.06
N LYS A 133 -3.09 19.41 0.33
CA LYS A 133 -4.13 20.22 -0.29
C LYS A 133 -3.76 20.30 -1.78
N LEU A 134 -4.59 19.71 -2.63
CA LEU A 134 -4.58 19.96 -4.05
C LEU A 134 -4.78 21.48 -4.19
N ARG A 135 -3.76 22.17 -4.72
CA ARG A 135 -3.89 23.58 -5.12
C ARG A 135 -4.68 23.66 -6.40
#